data_AF-A0A8C6U1I5-F1
#
_entry.id   AF-A0A8C6U1I5-F1
#
_cell.length_a   1.000
_cell.length_b   1.000
_cell.length_c   1.000
_cell.angle_alpha   90.00
_cell.angle_beta   90.00
_cell.angle_gamma   90.00
#
_symmetry.space_group_name_H-M   'P 1'
#
loop_
_entity.id
_entity.type
_entity.pdbx_description
1 polymer ?
#
loop_
_entity_poly.entity_id
_entity_poly.type
_entity_poly.pdbx_seq_one_letter_code
_entity_poly.pdbx_strand_id
1 'polypeptide(L)'
;TKYYVYFENSSSNPLLIRRIEELNKTANGNVEAKVVCFYRRRDISGTLIALADKHAREMEEEMENTEMSELPEKQKHQLRHRELFLSRQLESLPATHIRGKCCVTLLNETEALTSYLEREDAFFYSLVYDPQQKTLLADKGEIRVGNKYQADVTDLLQEGTEDGRDLSKMEEKVWDPTSSLTEKHIDQFLVVARSVGTFARALDCSSSVRQPSLHMSAAAASRDITLFHAMDTLHAAGYDMTRALASLVPQGGPVLCRDEMEEWSASEANLFEEALEKYGKDFTDIQQDFLPWKSLTSIIEYYYMWKTTDRYVQQKRLKAAEAESKLKQPVSKIIPVFAASSSIQWYSWGPPNMQCRLCASCWTYWKKYGGLKMPTRLENERPGPNRATMSPHGLPLRHSGSPKFAAKTRQAFYLQTSAVTRAARRLCQDLIRPRYLARHPYLPVNSAAVKAESVLRLPEKLKKPSLKPVERKPLESVVRYLEAHPRPVKEPPRGACISTGSLTPIKASPILNHGSPTILGKRSYEQHNGLDGEGTNSSRLYFKGHRASVWPEVMSSDMAITKC
;
A
#
# COMPACT_ATOMS: atom_id res chain seq x y z
N THR A 1 -2.79 1.76 -0.50
CA THR A 1 -2.44 3.06 0.11
C THR A 1 -2.96 4.17 -0.76
N LYS A 2 -3.77 5.10 -0.24
CA LYS A 2 -4.27 6.25 -1.04
C LYS A 2 -3.15 7.28 -1.23
N TYR A 3 -3.10 7.92 -2.40
CA TYR A 3 -2.04 8.89 -2.75
C TYR A 3 -2.61 10.29 -2.94
N TYR A 4 -2.08 11.27 -2.20
CA TYR A 4 -2.41 12.68 -2.34
C TYR A 4 -1.30 13.40 -3.13
N VAL A 5 -1.71 14.26 -4.06
CA VAL A 5 -0.81 14.87 -5.04
C VAL A 5 -1.18 16.32 -5.35
N TYR A 6 -0.14 17.10 -5.65
CA TYR A 6 -0.26 18.43 -6.22
C TYR A 6 -0.47 18.35 -7.74
N PHE A 7 -1.56 18.94 -8.23
CA PHE A 7 -1.87 19.13 -9.65
C PHE A 7 -1.62 20.57 -10.07
N GLU A 8 -1.03 20.78 -11.26
CA GLU A 8 -0.93 22.10 -11.89
C GLU A 8 -1.89 22.21 -13.07
N ASN A 9 -2.90 23.07 -12.95
CA ASN A 9 -3.81 23.42 -14.04
C ASN A 9 -3.28 24.60 -14.89
N SER A 10 -2.62 25.56 -14.25
CA SER A 10 -1.88 26.63 -14.94
C SER A 10 -0.68 27.10 -14.11
N SER A 11 0.38 27.54 -14.80
CA SER A 11 1.59 28.10 -14.16
C SER A 11 1.29 29.31 -13.27
N SER A 12 0.31 30.12 -13.69
CA SER A 12 -0.19 31.32 -13.02
C SER A 12 -1.02 31.08 -11.77
N ASN A 13 -1.46 29.86 -11.49
CA ASN A 13 -2.28 29.52 -10.31
C ASN A 13 -1.52 28.63 -9.31
N PRO A 14 -1.84 28.69 -8.00
CA PRO A 14 -1.38 27.71 -7.03
C PRO A 14 -1.82 26.28 -7.37
N LEU A 15 -1.00 25.32 -6.95
CA LEU A 15 -1.22 23.90 -7.19
C LEU A 15 -2.52 23.45 -6.52
N LEU A 16 -3.36 22.72 -7.24
CA LEU A 16 -4.55 22.07 -6.69
C LEU A 16 -4.14 20.80 -5.93
N ILE A 17 -4.92 20.37 -4.95
CA ILE A 17 -4.64 19.15 -4.17
C ILE A 17 -5.72 18.12 -4.48
N ARG A 18 -5.31 16.88 -4.74
CA ARG A 18 -6.21 15.80 -5.17
C ARG A 18 -5.79 14.45 -4.61
N ARG A 19 -6.76 13.55 -4.40
CA ARG A 19 -6.54 12.14 -4.04
C ARG A 19 -6.73 11.27 -5.29
N ILE A 20 -5.74 10.45 -5.59
CA ILE A 20 -5.83 9.45 -6.66
C ILE A 20 -6.64 8.27 -6.14
N GLU A 21 -7.73 7.94 -6.83
CA GLU A 21 -8.45 6.66 -6.64
C GLU A 21 -7.89 5.60 -7.59
N GLU A 22 -7.65 5.96 -8.86
CA GLU A 22 -7.28 5.03 -9.93
C GLU A 22 -6.31 5.69 -10.94
N LEU A 23 -5.43 4.89 -11.52
CA LEU A 23 -4.46 5.28 -12.56
C LEU A 23 -4.63 4.39 -13.78
N ASN A 24 -5.23 4.94 -14.83
CA ASN A 24 -5.58 4.22 -16.04
C ASN A 24 -4.53 4.46 -17.13
N LYS A 25 -3.97 3.39 -17.69
CA LYS A 25 -3.03 3.45 -18.82
C LYS A 25 -3.75 3.03 -20.10
N THR A 26 -3.93 3.99 -20.99
CA THR A 26 -4.50 3.77 -22.34
C THR A 26 -3.62 2.84 -23.18
N ALA A 27 -4.19 2.21 -24.22
CA ALA A 27 -3.44 1.39 -25.18
C ALA A 27 -2.28 2.16 -25.84
N ASN A 28 -2.47 3.46 -26.08
CA ASN A 28 -1.46 4.38 -26.64
C ASN A 28 -0.33 4.73 -25.66
N GLY A 29 -0.35 4.18 -24.44
CA GLY A 29 0.68 4.36 -23.42
C GLY A 29 0.51 5.57 -22.50
N ASN A 30 -0.42 6.50 -22.83
CA ASN A 30 -0.74 7.65 -21.98
C ASN A 30 -1.38 7.19 -20.66
N VAL A 31 -1.04 7.87 -19.56
CA VAL A 31 -1.56 7.59 -18.21
C VAL A 31 -2.44 8.74 -17.75
N GLU A 32 -3.67 8.41 -17.39
CA GLU A 32 -4.65 9.29 -16.77
C GLU A 32 -4.84 8.92 -15.29
N ALA A 33 -5.18 9.91 -14.47
CA ALA A 33 -5.47 9.76 -13.06
C ALA A 33 -6.93 10.16 -12.81
N LYS A 34 -7.72 9.20 -12.32
CA LYS A 34 -9.08 9.44 -11.83
C LYS A 34 -8.96 9.91 -10.38
N VAL A 35 -9.34 11.17 -10.15
CA VAL A 35 -8.96 11.93 -8.96
C VAL A 35 -10.15 12.58 -8.29
N VAL A 36 -10.17 12.49 -6.96
CA VAL A 36 -11.08 13.23 -6.08
C VAL A 36 -10.48 14.59 -5.75
N CYS A 37 -11.30 15.64 -5.85
CA CYS A 37 -10.89 17.03 -5.66
C CYS A 37 -10.88 17.46 -4.18
N PHE A 38 -9.85 18.22 -3.78
CA PHE A 38 -9.88 19.03 -2.56
C PHE A 38 -9.94 20.52 -2.93
N TYR A 39 -10.75 21.27 -2.19
CA TYR A 39 -10.93 22.71 -2.31
C TYR A 39 -10.23 23.40 -1.13
N ARG A 40 -9.69 24.61 -1.33
CA ARG A 40 -9.24 25.49 -0.24
C ARG A 40 -10.36 26.46 0.15
N ARG A 41 -10.23 27.09 1.32
CA ARG A 41 -11.13 28.17 1.80
C ARG A 41 -11.49 29.19 0.71
N ARG A 42 -10.49 29.70 -0.02
CA ARG A 42 -10.67 30.69 -1.11
C ARG A 42 -11.48 30.18 -2.33
N ASP A 43 -11.55 28.86 -2.51
CA ASP A 43 -12.21 28.21 -3.66
C ASP A 43 -13.70 27.92 -3.34
N ILE A 44 -14.19 28.39 -2.19
CA ILE A 44 -15.51 28.18 -1.58
C ILE A 44 -16.11 29.55 -1.19
N SER A 45 -17.45 29.66 -1.10
CA SER A 45 -18.12 30.93 -0.78
C SER A 45 -17.94 31.39 0.67
N GLY A 46 -17.90 32.71 0.91
CA GLY A 46 -17.66 33.29 2.24
C GLY A 46 -18.65 32.85 3.33
N THR A 47 -19.92 32.62 2.98
CA THR A 47 -20.94 32.09 3.91
C THR A 47 -20.58 30.71 4.44
N LEU A 48 -19.97 29.87 3.61
CA LEU A 48 -19.51 28.53 3.99
C LEU A 48 -18.16 28.60 4.74
N ILE A 49 -17.30 29.58 4.46
CA ILE A 49 -16.11 29.83 5.29
C ILE A 49 -16.54 30.19 6.72
N ALA A 50 -17.55 31.05 6.89
CA ALA A 50 -18.09 31.40 8.20
C ALA A 50 -18.71 30.19 8.94
N LEU A 51 -19.33 29.25 8.21
CA LEU A 51 -19.83 27.99 8.76
C LEU A 51 -18.68 27.04 9.16
N ALA A 52 -17.64 26.92 8.34
CA ALA A 52 -16.43 26.17 8.67
C ALA A 52 -15.72 26.74 9.90
N ASP A 53 -15.61 28.07 10.00
CA ASP A 53 -15.06 28.74 11.18
C ASP A 53 -15.94 28.59 12.43
N LYS A 54 -17.26 28.36 12.28
CA LYS A 54 -18.15 28.01 13.39
C LYS A 54 -17.89 26.58 13.88
N HIS A 55 -17.91 25.60 12.98
CA HIS A 55 -17.58 24.20 13.30
C HIS A 55 -16.15 24.05 13.85
N ALA A 56 -15.19 24.87 13.39
CA ALA A 56 -13.84 24.88 13.94
C ALA A 56 -13.82 25.29 15.42
N ARG A 57 -14.57 26.32 15.83
CA ARG A 57 -14.70 26.72 17.24
C ARG A 57 -15.42 25.68 18.07
N GLU A 58 -16.53 25.15 17.58
CA GLU A 58 -17.30 24.10 18.26
C GLU A 58 -16.42 22.87 18.54
N MET A 59 -15.57 22.49 17.58
CA MET A 59 -14.60 21.40 17.75
C MET A 59 -13.37 21.78 18.60
N GLU A 60 -12.95 23.05 18.63
CA GLU A 60 -11.93 23.56 19.57
C GLU A 60 -12.45 23.54 21.02
N GLU A 61 -13.74 23.79 21.23
CA GLU A 61 -14.45 23.72 22.51
C GLU A 61 -14.66 22.27 22.98
N GLU A 62 -15.05 21.35 22.08
CA GLU A 62 -15.21 19.90 22.36
C GLU A 62 -13.92 19.20 22.83
N MET A 63 -12.73 19.66 22.41
CA MET A 63 -11.48 18.93 22.59
C MET A 63 -10.79 19.13 23.97
N GLU A 64 -11.38 19.91 24.89
CA GLU A 64 -10.89 20.23 26.26
C GLU A 64 -9.40 20.64 26.35
N ASN A 65 -8.79 21.12 25.25
CA ASN A 65 -7.34 21.18 25.10
C ASN A 65 -6.77 22.57 25.39
N THR A 66 -6.51 22.87 26.67
CA THR A 66 -6.08 24.18 27.19
C THR A 66 -4.89 24.80 26.44
N GLU A 67 -3.96 24.00 25.91
CA GLU A 67 -2.78 24.50 25.16
C GLU A 67 -3.11 25.11 23.79
N MET A 68 -4.32 24.86 23.24
CA MET A 68 -4.64 25.22 21.85
C MET A 68 -5.16 26.67 21.68
N SER A 69 -5.66 27.29 22.76
CA SER A 69 -6.30 28.61 22.71
C SER A 69 -5.34 29.74 22.30
N GLU A 70 -4.11 29.75 22.83
CA GLU A 70 -3.14 30.85 22.64
C GLU A 70 -2.16 30.67 21.46
N LEU A 71 -2.48 29.83 20.45
CA LEU A 71 -1.66 29.75 19.24
C LEU A 71 -1.51 31.15 18.59
N PRO A 72 -0.28 31.66 18.35
CA PRO A 72 -0.08 32.99 17.80
C PRO A 72 -0.80 33.19 16.46
N GLU A 73 -1.31 34.39 16.18
CA GLU A 73 -2.11 34.68 14.96
C GLU A 73 -1.39 34.26 13.66
N LYS A 74 -0.06 34.42 13.61
CA LYS A 74 0.79 33.95 12.51
C LYS A 74 0.74 32.43 12.30
N GLN A 75 0.53 31.64 13.34
CA GLN A 75 0.33 30.19 13.29
C GLN A 75 -1.11 29.84 12.92
N LYS A 76 -2.12 30.48 13.52
CA LYS A 76 -3.55 30.32 13.15
C LYS A 76 -3.78 30.61 11.65
N HIS A 77 -3.21 31.69 11.12
CA HIS A 77 -3.17 31.99 9.68
C HIS A 77 -2.52 30.87 8.84
N GLN A 78 -1.42 30.28 9.31
CA GLN A 78 -0.75 29.18 8.61
C GLN A 78 -1.51 27.85 8.67
N LEU A 79 -2.36 27.62 9.68
CA LEU A 79 -3.29 26.48 9.73
C LEU A 79 -4.44 26.64 8.73
N ARG A 80 -4.97 27.86 8.55
CA ARG A 80 -6.01 28.14 7.53
C ARG A 80 -5.58 27.86 6.08
N HIS A 81 -4.27 27.86 5.77
CA HIS A 81 -3.73 27.44 4.46
C HIS A 81 -3.36 25.93 4.40
N ARG A 82 -3.42 25.23 5.54
CA ARG A 82 -3.22 23.78 5.68
C ARG A 82 -4.56 23.01 5.66
N GLU A 83 -5.66 23.68 5.98
CA GLU A 83 -7.02 23.17 5.88
C GLU A 83 -7.49 23.03 4.42
N LEU A 84 -8.17 21.92 4.14
CA LEU A 84 -8.79 21.59 2.88
C LEU A 84 -10.21 21.04 3.12
N PHE A 85 -11.03 21.09 2.08
CA PHE A 85 -12.38 20.52 2.06
C PHE A 85 -12.40 19.37 1.06
N LEU A 86 -12.79 18.18 1.52
CA LEU A 86 -12.92 16.99 0.66
C LEU A 86 -14.17 17.15 -0.21
N SER A 87 -14.06 17.04 -1.53
CA SER A 87 -15.24 16.91 -2.38
C SER A 87 -15.53 15.47 -2.73
N ARG A 88 -16.78 15.17 -3.11
CA ARG A 88 -17.15 13.90 -3.77
C ARG A 88 -17.02 14.01 -5.31
N GLN A 89 -16.67 15.18 -5.84
CA GLN A 89 -16.41 15.37 -7.27
C GLN A 89 -15.19 14.58 -7.75
N LEU A 90 -15.41 13.75 -8.77
CA LEU A 90 -14.41 12.98 -9.49
C LEU A 90 -14.12 13.60 -10.86
N GLU A 91 -12.84 13.65 -11.24
CA GLU A 91 -12.40 14.10 -12.56
C GLU A 91 -11.31 13.13 -13.09
N SER A 92 -11.22 12.95 -14.41
CA SER A 92 -10.03 12.33 -15.04
C SER A 92 -9.11 13.43 -15.55
N LEU A 93 -7.82 13.37 -15.19
CA LEU A 93 -6.80 14.30 -15.69
C LEU A 93 -5.53 13.55 -16.09
N PRO A 94 -4.79 14.01 -17.12
CA PRO A 94 -3.48 13.45 -17.46
C PRO A 94 -2.52 13.45 -16.27
N ALA A 95 -1.82 12.34 -16.03
CA ALA A 95 -0.86 12.22 -14.93
C ALA A 95 0.34 13.19 -15.07
N THR A 96 0.54 13.77 -16.26
CA THR A 96 1.53 14.83 -16.53
C THR A 96 1.28 16.14 -15.77
N HIS A 97 0.05 16.37 -15.27
CA HIS A 97 -0.27 17.52 -14.43
C HIS A 97 0.20 17.37 -12.98
N ILE A 98 0.61 16.17 -12.55
CA ILE A 98 1.12 15.92 -11.19
C ILE A 98 2.51 16.55 -11.05
N ARG A 99 2.68 17.42 -10.05
CA ARG A 99 3.95 18.12 -9.74
C ARG A 99 4.66 17.62 -8.50
N GLY A 100 3.96 16.92 -7.60
CA GLY A 100 4.54 16.37 -6.38
C GLY A 100 3.51 15.59 -5.56
N LYS A 101 4.00 14.87 -4.54
CA LYS A 101 3.18 14.21 -3.53
C LYS A 101 2.99 15.15 -2.34
N CYS A 102 1.81 15.14 -1.74
CA CYS A 102 1.54 15.74 -0.43
C CYS A 102 1.01 14.67 0.55
N CYS A 103 0.74 15.08 1.79
CA CYS A 103 0.07 14.29 2.81
C CYS A 103 -1.22 15.03 3.20
N VAL A 104 -2.36 14.35 3.08
CA VAL A 104 -3.65 14.87 3.56
C VAL A 104 -4.23 13.82 4.51
N THR A 105 -4.60 14.24 5.71
CA THR A 105 -5.18 13.39 6.76
C THR A 105 -6.53 13.94 7.20
N LEU A 106 -7.41 13.05 7.65
CA LEU A 106 -8.62 13.47 8.36
C LEU A 106 -8.15 14.06 9.71
N LEU A 107 -8.72 15.19 10.12
CA LEU A 107 -8.41 15.76 11.42
C LEU A 107 -9.10 14.94 12.51
N ASN A 108 -8.34 14.05 13.13
CA ASN A 108 -8.80 13.22 14.25
C ASN A 108 -8.61 13.96 15.57
N GLU A 109 -9.49 13.71 16.55
CA GLU A 109 -9.45 14.27 17.91
C GLU A 109 -8.13 14.00 18.68
N THR A 110 -7.30 13.06 18.21
CA THR A 110 -6.00 12.70 18.80
C THR A 110 -4.78 13.39 18.16
N GLU A 111 -4.94 14.14 17.06
CA GLU A 111 -3.81 14.79 16.37
C GLU A 111 -3.75 16.30 16.64
N ALA A 112 -2.75 16.76 17.37
CA ALA A 112 -2.54 18.18 17.63
C ALA A 112 -2.29 18.97 16.32
N LEU A 113 -3.06 20.05 16.11
CA LEU A 113 -2.99 20.92 14.93
C LEU A 113 -1.56 21.47 14.67
N THR A 114 -0.77 21.68 15.71
CA THR A 114 0.62 22.13 15.64
C THR A 114 1.51 21.19 14.82
N SER A 115 1.28 19.87 14.86
CA SER A 115 2.05 18.89 14.08
C SER A 115 1.95 19.10 12.56
N TYR A 116 0.86 19.70 12.09
CA TYR A 116 0.68 20.09 10.69
C TYR A 116 1.54 21.30 10.31
N LEU A 117 1.94 22.15 11.27
CA LEU A 117 2.84 23.28 11.02
C LEU A 117 4.29 22.81 10.82
N GLU A 118 4.73 21.83 11.60
CA GLU A 118 6.09 21.25 11.57
C GLU A 118 6.38 20.50 10.27
N ARG A 119 5.36 19.83 9.71
CA ARG A 119 5.50 19.00 8.52
C ARG A 119 5.34 19.83 7.24
N GLU A 120 6.31 19.72 6.33
CA GLU A 120 6.15 20.21 4.95
C GLU A 120 5.17 19.33 4.16
N ASP A 121 4.37 19.97 3.30
CA ASP A 121 3.39 19.31 2.42
C ASP A 121 2.34 18.44 3.14
N ALA A 122 2.16 18.63 4.45
CA ALA A 122 1.03 18.12 5.21
C ALA A 122 -0.16 19.10 5.13
N PHE A 123 -1.38 18.56 5.14
CA PHE A 123 -2.67 19.25 5.12
C PHE A 123 -3.70 18.41 5.87
N PHE A 124 -4.78 19.03 6.35
CA PHE A 124 -5.89 18.32 7.00
C PHE A 124 -7.24 18.67 6.36
N TYR A 125 -8.25 17.85 6.64
CA TYR A 125 -9.66 18.16 6.39
C TYR A 125 -10.52 17.60 7.51
N SER A 126 -11.63 18.27 7.81
CA SER A 126 -12.69 17.84 8.73
C SER A 126 -14.07 17.83 8.06
N LEU A 127 -14.21 18.57 6.95
CA LEU A 127 -15.47 18.86 6.27
C LEU A 127 -15.46 18.36 4.82
N VAL A 128 -16.61 17.82 4.40
CA VAL A 128 -16.95 17.52 3.02
C VAL A 128 -17.63 18.74 2.39
N TYR A 129 -17.21 19.12 1.19
CA TYR A 129 -17.82 20.17 0.38
C TYR A 129 -18.50 19.60 -0.86
N ASP A 130 -19.80 19.86 -0.98
CA ASP A 130 -20.56 19.59 -2.20
C ASP A 130 -20.50 20.85 -3.12
N PRO A 131 -19.82 20.80 -4.28
CA PRO A 131 -19.69 21.94 -5.18
C PRO A 131 -20.95 22.20 -6.03
N GLN A 132 -21.90 21.25 -6.09
CA GLN A 132 -23.18 21.41 -6.79
C GLN A 132 -24.21 22.07 -5.87
N GLN A 133 -24.40 21.52 -4.66
CA GLN A 133 -25.32 22.05 -3.66
C GLN A 133 -24.77 23.27 -2.92
N LYS A 134 -23.45 23.46 -2.92
CA LYS A 134 -22.73 24.47 -2.12
C LYS A 134 -23.01 24.32 -0.63
N THR A 135 -22.91 23.09 -0.13
CA THR A 135 -23.11 22.72 1.27
C THR A 135 -21.80 22.22 1.89
N LEU A 136 -21.71 22.31 3.22
CA LEU A 136 -20.66 21.69 4.02
C LEU A 136 -21.29 20.68 4.97
N LEU A 137 -20.65 19.51 5.11
CA LEU A 137 -21.03 18.44 6.03
C LEU A 137 -19.78 17.95 6.78
N ALA A 138 -19.91 17.46 8.00
CA ALA A 138 -18.80 16.77 8.66
C ALA A 138 -18.50 15.43 7.95
N ASP A 139 -17.22 15.07 7.81
CA ASP A 139 -16.81 13.71 7.38
C ASP A 139 -16.63 12.76 8.59
N LYS A 140 -17.04 13.20 9.80
CA LYS A 140 -17.10 12.34 11.00
C LYS A 140 -18.20 11.29 10.81
N GLY A 141 -17.85 10.01 11.01
CA GLY A 141 -18.81 8.92 11.13
C GLY A 141 -19.52 8.97 12.48
N GLU A 142 -20.55 9.81 12.58
CA GLU A 142 -21.27 10.10 13.83
C GLU A 142 -22.06 8.89 14.37
N ILE A 143 -21.83 8.54 15.64
CA ILE A 143 -22.64 7.55 16.36
C ILE A 143 -23.99 8.16 16.72
N ARG A 144 -25.08 7.49 16.35
CA ARG A 144 -26.45 8.04 16.50
C ARG A 144 -27.14 7.54 17.75
N VAL A 145 -27.86 8.44 18.42
CA VAL A 145 -28.59 8.18 19.66
C VAL A 145 -30.07 8.57 19.49
N GLY A 146 -30.95 7.78 20.10
CA GLY A 146 -32.41 7.89 20.02
C GLY A 146 -33.06 6.59 19.52
N ASN A 147 -34.33 6.39 19.87
CA ASN A 147 -35.10 5.12 19.74
C ASN A 147 -35.27 4.57 18.31
N LYS A 148 -34.63 5.17 17.30
CA LYS A 148 -34.53 4.68 15.90
C LYS A 148 -33.18 4.01 15.61
N TYR A 149 -32.28 3.96 16.59
CA TYR A 149 -30.88 3.52 16.45
C TYR A 149 -30.45 2.55 17.56
N GLN A 150 -30.85 2.81 18.81
CA GLN A 150 -30.73 1.82 19.88
C GLN A 150 -31.73 0.67 19.63
N ALA A 151 -31.27 -0.55 19.85
CA ALA A 151 -32.17 -1.69 20.03
C ALA A 151 -32.90 -1.54 21.38
N ASP A 152 -34.12 -2.06 21.46
CA ASP A 152 -34.78 -2.26 22.75
C ASP A 152 -34.03 -3.34 23.54
N VAL A 153 -33.94 -3.18 24.86
CA VAL A 153 -33.12 -4.06 25.70
C VAL A 153 -34.03 -5.15 26.26
N THR A 154 -33.87 -6.39 25.79
CA THR A 154 -34.62 -7.54 26.30
C THR A 154 -34.45 -7.67 27.81
N ASP A 155 -35.56 -7.61 28.55
CA ASP A 155 -35.57 -7.77 30.00
C ASP A 155 -34.99 -9.11 30.46
N LEU A 156 -34.39 -9.11 31.65
CA LEU A 156 -33.87 -10.32 32.28
C LEU A 156 -35.02 -11.20 32.79
N LEU A 157 -35.07 -12.44 32.32
CA LEU A 157 -36.05 -13.44 32.73
C LEU A 157 -35.98 -13.72 34.23
N GLN A 158 -37.14 -13.81 34.88
CA GLN A 158 -37.25 -14.09 36.32
C GLN A 158 -36.85 -15.53 36.63
N GLU A 159 -36.35 -15.78 37.84
CA GLU A 159 -35.96 -17.13 38.28
C GLU A 159 -37.16 -18.09 38.17
N GLY A 160 -36.98 -19.20 37.45
CA GLY A 160 -38.04 -20.17 37.17
C GLY A 160 -38.93 -19.84 35.96
N THR A 161 -38.69 -18.75 35.23
CA THR A 161 -39.30 -18.51 33.91
C THR A 161 -38.41 -19.01 32.78
N GLU A 162 -38.99 -19.74 31.83
CA GLU A 162 -38.30 -20.21 30.62
C GLU A 162 -38.42 -19.19 29.49
N ASP A 163 -37.48 -19.22 28.54
CA ASP A 163 -37.43 -18.28 27.41
C ASP A 163 -38.39 -18.63 26.25
N GLY A 164 -39.08 -19.77 26.34
CA GLY A 164 -40.04 -20.24 25.35
C GLY A 164 -39.44 -20.65 23.99
N ARG A 165 -38.11 -20.79 23.87
CA ARG A 165 -37.45 -21.08 22.59
C ARG A 165 -37.40 -22.57 22.28
N ASP A 166 -38.12 -22.95 21.23
CA ASP A 166 -38.06 -24.30 20.67
C ASP A 166 -36.79 -24.47 19.81
N LEU A 167 -35.73 -25.00 20.44
CA LEU A 167 -34.45 -25.26 19.78
C LEU A 167 -34.56 -26.15 18.53
N SER A 168 -35.54 -27.08 18.48
CA SER A 168 -35.73 -27.97 17.33
C SER A 168 -36.17 -27.25 16.03
N LYS A 169 -36.61 -25.99 16.15
CA LYS A 169 -36.91 -25.10 15.02
C LYS A 169 -35.78 -24.09 14.73
N MET A 170 -34.75 -24.04 15.57
CA MET A 170 -33.66 -23.06 15.48
C MET A 170 -32.32 -23.68 15.06
N GLU A 171 -32.07 -24.93 15.45
CA GLU A 171 -30.83 -25.65 15.15
C GLU A 171 -31.06 -27.15 14.97
N GLU A 172 -30.22 -27.77 14.13
CA GLU A 172 -30.11 -29.22 13.98
C GLU A 172 -28.67 -29.63 14.32
N LYS A 173 -28.49 -30.69 15.13
CA LYS A 173 -27.16 -31.19 15.46
C LYS A 173 -26.64 -32.03 14.29
N VAL A 174 -25.53 -31.60 13.70
CA VAL A 174 -24.84 -32.32 12.61
C VAL A 174 -23.64 -33.14 13.14
N TRP A 175 -23.08 -32.77 14.30
CA TRP A 175 -21.99 -33.50 14.95
C TRP A 175 -22.03 -33.35 16.47
N ASP A 176 -21.62 -34.40 17.19
CA ASP A 176 -21.43 -34.40 18.64
C ASP A 176 -19.95 -34.61 19.00
N PRO A 177 -19.27 -33.64 19.65
CA PRO A 177 -17.87 -33.78 20.05
C PRO A 177 -17.66 -34.76 21.22
N THR A 178 -18.72 -35.24 21.87
CA THR A 178 -18.67 -36.20 22.99
C THR A 178 -18.94 -37.64 22.56
N SER A 179 -18.83 -37.93 21.25
CA SER A 179 -19.05 -39.26 20.68
C SER A 179 -18.22 -40.38 21.32
N SER A 180 -18.71 -41.61 21.22
CA SER A 180 -18.02 -42.83 21.68
C SER A 180 -16.82 -43.26 20.83
N LEU A 181 -16.52 -42.56 19.73
CA LEU A 181 -15.41 -42.89 18.84
C LEU A 181 -14.12 -42.17 19.25
N THR A 182 -13.00 -42.89 19.13
CA THR A 182 -11.67 -42.25 19.24
C THR A 182 -11.33 -41.54 17.92
N GLU A 183 -10.49 -40.51 17.99
CA GLU A 183 -9.95 -39.80 16.81
C GLU A 183 -9.41 -40.79 15.75
N LYS A 184 -8.70 -41.84 16.18
CA LYS A 184 -8.18 -42.90 15.30
C LYS A 184 -9.26 -43.68 14.56
N HIS A 185 -10.42 -43.91 15.18
CA HIS A 185 -11.55 -44.56 14.53
C HIS A 185 -12.18 -43.64 13.48
N ILE A 186 -12.26 -42.34 13.77
CA ILE A 186 -12.76 -41.32 12.83
C ILE A 186 -11.82 -41.20 11.63
N ASP A 187 -10.50 -41.06 11.86
CA ASP A 187 -9.47 -41.06 10.80
C ASP A 187 -9.55 -42.31 9.90
N GLN A 188 -9.72 -43.49 10.50
CA GLN A 188 -9.89 -44.75 9.78
C GLN A 188 -11.15 -44.74 8.92
N PHE A 189 -12.28 -44.26 9.44
CA PHE A 189 -13.51 -44.11 8.66
C PHE A 189 -13.34 -43.13 7.49
N LEU A 190 -12.68 -41.99 7.72
CA LEU A 190 -12.37 -41.02 6.67
C LEU A 190 -11.40 -41.56 5.61
N VAL A 191 -10.54 -42.54 5.93
CA VAL A 191 -9.76 -43.30 4.93
C VAL A 191 -10.65 -44.26 4.13
N VAL A 192 -11.57 -44.97 4.80
CA VAL A 192 -12.50 -45.89 4.11
C VAL A 192 -13.48 -45.14 3.21
N ALA A 193 -14.08 -44.04 3.66
CA ALA A 193 -15.00 -43.22 2.86
C ALA A 193 -14.35 -42.69 1.57
N ARG A 194 -13.11 -42.20 1.66
CA ARG A 194 -12.33 -41.80 0.47
C ARG A 194 -12.01 -42.98 -0.46
N SER A 195 -11.78 -44.16 0.10
CA SER A 195 -11.55 -45.39 -0.68
C SER A 195 -12.82 -45.84 -1.42
N VAL A 196 -13.98 -45.80 -0.75
CA VAL A 196 -15.31 -46.04 -1.34
C VAL A 196 -15.61 -45.02 -2.44
N GLY A 197 -15.40 -43.73 -2.18
CA GLY A 197 -15.60 -42.66 -3.17
C GLY A 197 -14.62 -42.74 -4.37
N THR A 198 -13.44 -43.31 -4.19
CA THR A 198 -12.49 -43.61 -5.29
C THR A 198 -12.98 -44.78 -6.13
N PHE A 199 -13.51 -45.82 -5.49
CA PHE A 199 -14.06 -47.00 -6.17
C PHE A 199 -15.36 -46.66 -6.92
N ALA A 200 -16.25 -45.84 -6.34
CA ALA A 200 -17.46 -45.36 -7.01
C ALA A 200 -17.15 -44.65 -8.34
N ARG A 201 -16.14 -43.76 -8.35
CA ARG A 201 -15.63 -43.09 -9.56
C ARG A 201 -15.00 -44.03 -10.60
N ALA A 202 -14.58 -45.22 -10.19
CA ALA A 202 -14.08 -46.26 -11.11
C ALA A 202 -15.21 -47.11 -11.72
N LEU A 203 -16.42 -47.08 -11.13
CA LEU A 203 -17.62 -47.72 -11.66
C LEU A 203 -18.48 -46.75 -12.49
N ASP A 204 -18.46 -45.45 -12.18
CA ASP A 204 -19.19 -44.42 -12.95
C ASP A 204 -18.60 -44.23 -14.35
N CYS A 205 -19.14 -45.01 -15.30
CA CYS A 205 -18.83 -44.89 -16.72
C CYS A 205 -19.61 -43.75 -17.42
N SER A 206 -20.49 -43.02 -16.70
CA SER A 206 -21.29 -41.93 -17.27
C SER A 206 -20.55 -40.59 -17.28
N SER A 207 -19.63 -40.37 -16.33
CA SER A 207 -18.78 -39.17 -16.27
C SER A 207 -17.73 -39.17 -17.38
N SER A 208 -18.13 -38.77 -18.60
CA SER A 208 -17.31 -38.81 -19.81
C SER A 208 -16.16 -37.78 -19.87
N VAL A 209 -15.89 -37.05 -18.78
CA VAL A 209 -14.86 -35.98 -18.70
C VAL A 209 -13.48 -36.59 -18.43
N ARG A 210 -13.07 -37.50 -19.35
CA ARG A 210 -11.89 -38.38 -19.29
C ARG A 210 -12.00 -39.44 -18.19
N GLN A 211 -11.52 -40.66 -18.49
CA GLN A 211 -11.16 -41.59 -17.41
C GLN A 211 -10.09 -40.94 -16.54
N PRO A 212 -10.36 -40.63 -15.26
CA PRO A 212 -9.36 -39.99 -14.42
C PRO A 212 -8.27 -41.02 -14.12
N SER A 213 -7.01 -40.60 -14.08
CA SER A 213 -5.97 -41.48 -13.55
C SER A 213 -6.28 -41.81 -12.09
N LEU A 214 -5.81 -42.96 -11.58
CA LEU A 214 -6.09 -43.40 -10.21
C LEU A 214 -5.81 -42.30 -9.16
N HIS A 215 -4.76 -41.51 -9.37
CA HIS A 215 -4.42 -40.36 -8.52
C HIS A 215 -5.44 -39.21 -8.63
N MET A 216 -6.04 -38.96 -9.80
CA MET A 216 -7.09 -37.96 -9.95
C MET A 216 -8.39 -38.41 -9.27
N SER A 217 -8.80 -39.68 -9.44
CA SER A 217 -9.99 -40.22 -8.75
C SER A 217 -9.81 -40.21 -7.22
N ALA A 218 -8.63 -40.57 -6.73
CA ALA A 218 -8.29 -40.53 -5.31
C ALA A 218 -8.23 -39.10 -4.75
N ALA A 219 -7.72 -38.14 -5.54
CA ALA A 219 -7.71 -36.72 -5.15
C ALA A 219 -9.12 -36.13 -5.12
N ALA A 220 -9.97 -36.46 -6.11
CA ALA A 220 -11.36 -36.05 -6.16
C ALA A 220 -12.18 -36.62 -4.99
N ALA A 221 -12.05 -37.92 -4.72
CA ALA A 221 -12.65 -38.57 -3.56
C ALA A 221 -12.09 -38.07 -2.22
N SER A 222 -10.93 -37.40 -2.20
CA SER A 222 -10.35 -36.77 -1.01
C SER A 222 -10.78 -35.30 -0.80
N ARG A 223 -11.69 -34.77 -1.62
CA ARG A 223 -12.23 -33.41 -1.46
C ARG A 223 -13.20 -33.33 -0.28
N ASP A 224 -13.30 -32.14 0.30
CA ASP A 224 -13.98 -31.91 1.59
C ASP A 224 -15.44 -32.38 1.61
N ILE A 225 -16.17 -32.33 0.49
CA ILE A 225 -17.55 -32.85 0.40
C ILE A 225 -17.66 -34.34 0.77
N THR A 226 -16.67 -35.16 0.42
CA THR A 226 -16.65 -36.58 0.78
C THR A 226 -16.29 -36.78 2.26
N LEU A 227 -15.53 -35.84 2.85
CA LEU A 227 -15.19 -35.85 4.27
C LEU A 227 -16.37 -35.40 5.14
N PHE A 228 -17.06 -34.30 4.77
CA PHE A 228 -18.29 -33.85 5.44
C PHE A 228 -19.36 -34.95 5.40
N HIS A 229 -19.69 -35.48 4.22
CA HIS A 229 -20.66 -36.57 4.11
C HIS A 229 -20.31 -37.80 4.97
N ALA A 230 -19.03 -38.12 5.13
CA ALA A 230 -18.59 -39.19 6.02
C ALA A 230 -18.79 -38.85 7.51
N MET A 231 -18.54 -37.61 7.93
CA MET A 231 -18.82 -37.15 9.30
C MET A 231 -20.34 -37.14 9.58
N ASP A 232 -21.14 -36.66 8.63
CA ASP A 232 -22.61 -36.68 8.71
C ASP A 232 -23.14 -38.13 8.78
N THR A 233 -22.55 -39.05 8.01
CA THR A 233 -22.88 -40.48 8.02
C THR A 233 -22.55 -41.12 9.38
N LEU A 234 -21.44 -40.76 10.02
CA LEU A 234 -21.14 -41.20 11.40
C LEU A 234 -22.17 -40.67 12.40
N HIS A 235 -22.58 -39.40 12.29
CA HIS A 235 -23.60 -38.83 13.17
C HIS A 235 -24.97 -39.50 12.99
N ALA A 236 -25.45 -39.62 11.74
CA ALA A 236 -26.71 -40.26 11.39
C ALA A 236 -26.76 -41.76 11.72
N ALA A 237 -25.61 -42.44 11.73
CA ALA A 237 -25.48 -43.82 12.21
C ALA A 237 -25.51 -43.96 13.75
N GLY A 238 -25.52 -42.85 14.49
CA GLY A 238 -25.42 -42.85 15.96
C GLY A 238 -24.03 -43.24 16.47
N TYR A 239 -22.98 -42.91 15.70
CA TYR A 239 -21.58 -43.27 15.95
C TYR A 239 -21.25 -44.77 15.93
N ASP A 240 -22.17 -45.61 15.44
CA ASP A 240 -21.91 -47.01 15.09
C ASP A 240 -21.12 -47.09 13.77
N MET A 241 -19.85 -47.46 13.89
CA MET A 241 -18.91 -47.66 12.78
C MET A 241 -19.42 -48.68 11.74
N THR A 242 -20.01 -49.78 12.18
CA THR A 242 -20.49 -50.84 11.28
C THR A 242 -21.73 -50.39 10.51
N ARG A 243 -22.64 -49.67 11.17
CA ARG A 243 -23.82 -49.06 10.54
C ARG A 243 -23.46 -47.93 9.58
N ALA A 244 -22.47 -47.11 9.93
CA ALA A 244 -21.94 -46.07 9.05
C ALA A 244 -21.29 -46.67 7.79
N LEU A 245 -20.47 -47.73 7.94
CA LEU A 245 -19.86 -48.43 6.81
C LEU A 245 -20.89 -49.06 5.87
N ALA A 246 -21.96 -49.67 6.41
CA ALA A 246 -23.06 -50.19 5.60
C ALA A 246 -23.83 -49.08 4.85
N SER A 247 -23.83 -47.86 5.38
CA SER A 247 -24.48 -46.69 4.75
C SER A 247 -23.65 -46.09 3.60
N LEU A 248 -22.33 -46.29 3.59
CA LEU A 248 -21.44 -45.89 2.48
C LEU A 248 -21.52 -46.82 1.26
N VAL A 249 -22.02 -48.05 1.42
CA VAL A 249 -22.25 -49.01 0.32
C VAL A 249 -23.66 -49.63 0.41
N PRO A 250 -24.72 -48.86 0.08
CA PRO A 250 -26.07 -49.40 -0.06
C PRO A 250 -26.17 -50.48 -1.15
N GLN A 251 -27.31 -51.19 -1.19
CA GLN A 251 -27.58 -52.27 -2.14
C GLN A 251 -27.50 -51.86 -3.62
N GLY A 252 -27.60 -50.56 -3.94
CA GLY A 252 -27.44 -50.02 -5.29
C GLY A 252 -25.98 -49.75 -5.73
N GLY A 253 -25.01 -49.87 -4.82
CA GLY A 253 -23.59 -49.56 -5.08
C GLY A 253 -22.98 -48.57 -4.09
N PRO A 254 -21.67 -48.27 -4.21
CA PRO A 254 -20.98 -47.32 -3.34
C PRO A 254 -21.44 -45.87 -3.56
N VAL A 255 -21.50 -45.08 -2.48
CA VAL A 255 -21.93 -43.66 -2.55
C VAL A 255 -20.88 -42.81 -3.28
N LEU A 256 -21.36 -41.90 -4.15
CA LEU A 256 -20.55 -40.97 -4.92
C LEU A 256 -20.92 -39.51 -4.59
N CYS A 257 -20.10 -38.86 -3.75
CA CYS A 257 -20.18 -37.42 -3.51
C CYS A 257 -19.30 -36.66 -4.50
N ARG A 258 -19.88 -35.73 -5.26
CA ARG A 258 -19.17 -34.77 -6.14
C ARG A 258 -19.60 -33.36 -5.75
N ASP A 259 -18.66 -32.42 -5.71
CA ASP A 259 -18.98 -30.99 -5.63
C ASP A 259 -18.99 -30.37 -7.03
N GLU A 260 -19.46 -29.12 -7.16
CA GLU A 260 -19.65 -28.47 -8.46
C GLU A 260 -18.35 -28.43 -9.29
N MET A 261 -17.16 -28.39 -8.68
CA MET A 261 -15.87 -28.41 -9.39
C MET A 261 -15.61 -29.72 -10.16
N GLU A 262 -16.19 -30.83 -9.70
CA GLU A 262 -16.09 -32.14 -10.35
C GLU A 262 -17.30 -32.48 -11.21
N GLU A 263 -18.49 -32.01 -10.83
CA GLU A 263 -19.74 -32.33 -11.53
C GLU A 263 -19.92 -31.58 -12.86
N TRP A 264 -19.28 -30.42 -13.04
CA TRP A 264 -19.44 -29.64 -14.28
C TRP A 264 -18.79 -30.31 -15.49
N SER A 265 -19.52 -30.32 -16.61
CA SER A 265 -18.98 -30.79 -17.88
C SER A 265 -17.84 -29.90 -18.38
N ALA A 266 -16.94 -30.47 -19.19
CA ALA A 266 -15.87 -29.70 -19.83
C ALA A 266 -16.39 -28.53 -20.69
N SER A 267 -17.61 -28.66 -21.22
CA SER A 267 -18.35 -27.59 -21.92
C SER A 267 -18.73 -26.43 -20.98
N GLU A 268 -19.34 -26.71 -19.82
CA GLU A 268 -19.73 -25.69 -18.84
C GLU A 268 -18.51 -24.99 -18.23
N ALA A 269 -17.45 -25.75 -17.96
CA ALA A 269 -16.18 -25.21 -17.48
C ALA A 269 -15.53 -24.22 -18.49
N ASN A 270 -15.65 -24.47 -19.79
CA ASN A 270 -15.15 -23.55 -20.82
C ASN A 270 -16.07 -22.33 -20.98
N LEU A 271 -17.40 -22.53 -21.03
CA LEU A 271 -18.38 -21.43 -21.06
C LEU A 271 -18.19 -20.48 -19.88
N PHE A 272 -17.90 -21.02 -18.69
CA PHE A 272 -17.59 -20.22 -17.51
C PHE A 272 -16.33 -19.38 -17.66
N GLU A 273 -15.24 -19.94 -18.20
CA GLU A 273 -14.01 -19.16 -18.42
C GLU A 273 -14.20 -18.05 -19.45
N GLU A 274 -14.95 -18.30 -20.53
CA GLU A 274 -15.33 -17.28 -21.51
C GLU A 274 -16.20 -16.17 -20.90
N ALA A 275 -17.22 -16.55 -20.13
CA ALA A 275 -18.10 -15.63 -19.42
C ALA A 275 -17.34 -14.78 -18.38
N LEU A 276 -16.41 -15.39 -17.64
CA LEU A 276 -15.58 -14.72 -16.64
C LEU A 276 -14.57 -13.74 -17.28
N GLU A 277 -14.05 -14.03 -18.48
CA GLU A 277 -13.21 -13.05 -19.20
C GLU A 277 -14.02 -11.95 -19.91
N LYS A 278 -15.30 -12.19 -20.25
CA LYS A 278 -16.23 -11.19 -20.83
C LYS A 278 -16.86 -10.25 -19.79
N TYR A 279 -17.40 -10.79 -18.70
CA TYR A 279 -18.18 -10.08 -17.68
C TYR A 279 -17.47 -9.98 -16.31
N GLY A 280 -16.27 -10.55 -16.17
CA GLY A 280 -15.40 -10.35 -15.01
C GLY A 280 -15.83 -11.14 -13.78
N LYS A 281 -16.85 -10.65 -13.06
CA LYS A 281 -17.41 -11.29 -11.85
C LYS A 281 -18.91 -11.02 -11.66
N ASP A 282 -19.60 -10.55 -12.69
CA ASP A 282 -21.05 -10.44 -12.62
C ASP A 282 -21.66 -11.84 -12.79
N PHE A 283 -21.84 -12.54 -11.68
CA PHE A 283 -22.33 -13.93 -11.70
C PHE A 283 -23.78 -14.02 -12.20
N THR A 284 -24.54 -12.94 -12.10
CA THR A 284 -25.89 -12.79 -12.67
C THR A 284 -25.86 -12.75 -14.19
N ASP A 285 -25.05 -11.89 -14.81
CA ASP A 285 -24.89 -11.85 -16.26
C ASP A 285 -24.24 -13.13 -16.81
N ILE A 286 -23.29 -13.73 -16.08
CA ILE A 286 -22.68 -15.03 -16.41
C ILE A 286 -23.73 -16.15 -16.40
N GLN A 287 -24.63 -16.17 -15.40
CA GLN A 287 -25.74 -17.13 -15.37
C GLN A 287 -26.67 -16.90 -16.56
N GLN A 288 -27.15 -15.67 -16.78
CA GLN A 288 -28.17 -15.37 -17.76
C GLN A 288 -27.74 -15.68 -19.21
N ASP A 289 -26.52 -15.30 -19.59
CA ASP A 289 -26.05 -15.40 -20.99
C ASP A 289 -25.33 -16.71 -21.33
N PHE A 290 -24.65 -17.36 -20.36
CA PHE A 290 -23.77 -18.50 -20.64
C PHE A 290 -24.19 -19.80 -19.96
N LEU A 291 -24.80 -19.75 -18.77
CA LEU A 291 -25.12 -20.92 -17.95
C LEU A 291 -26.55 -20.87 -17.34
N PRO A 292 -27.61 -20.58 -18.11
CA PRO A 292 -28.95 -20.32 -17.55
C PRO A 292 -29.62 -21.54 -16.90
N TRP A 293 -29.09 -22.74 -17.09
CA TRP A 293 -29.54 -23.98 -16.43
C TRP A 293 -28.82 -24.27 -15.11
N LYS A 294 -27.73 -23.56 -14.77
CA LYS A 294 -27.07 -23.65 -13.46
C LYS A 294 -27.66 -22.61 -12.50
N SER A 295 -27.63 -22.91 -11.19
CA SER A 295 -28.05 -21.95 -10.16
C SER A 295 -26.97 -20.88 -9.90
N LEU A 296 -27.36 -19.68 -9.51
CA LEU A 296 -26.41 -18.62 -9.13
C LEU A 296 -25.50 -19.07 -7.98
N THR A 297 -26.04 -19.81 -7.01
CA THR A 297 -25.32 -20.40 -5.89
C THR A 297 -24.26 -21.42 -6.35
N SER A 298 -24.59 -22.33 -7.26
CA SER A 298 -23.63 -23.30 -7.81
C SER A 298 -22.54 -22.66 -8.67
N ILE A 299 -22.88 -21.59 -9.42
CA ILE A 299 -21.90 -20.80 -10.19
C ILE A 299 -20.91 -20.11 -9.23
N ILE A 300 -21.38 -19.62 -8.09
CA ILE A 300 -20.53 -19.01 -7.05
C ILE A 300 -19.65 -20.07 -6.38
N GLU A 301 -20.19 -21.24 -6.01
CA GLU A 301 -19.38 -22.33 -5.45
C GLU A 301 -18.26 -22.77 -6.43
N TYR A 302 -18.64 -23.03 -7.68
CA TYR A 302 -17.71 -23.36 -8.76
C TYR A 302 -16.61 -22.30 -8.90
N TYR A 303 -16.95 -21.01 -8.90
CA TYR A 303 -15.97 -19.92 -8.94
C TYR A 303 -14.94 -19.98 -7.81
N TYR A 304 -15.37 -20.29 -6.59
CA TYR A 304 -14.45 -20.35 -5.44
C TYR A 304 -13.52 -21.56 -5.54
N MET A 305 -14.02 -22.71 -5.98
CA MET A 305 -13.23 -23.93 -6.20
C MET A 305 -12.29 -23.80 -7.41
N TRP A 306 -12.78 -23.37 -8.58
CA TRP A 306 -12.01 -23.19 -9.81
C TRP A 306 -10.81 -22.23 -9.62
N LYS A 307 -10.97 -21.23 -8.75
CA LYS A 307 -9.88 -20.32 -8.33
C LYS A 307 -8.70 -20.99 -7.59
N THR A 308 -8.82 -22.26 -7.18
CA THR A 308 -7.70 -23.02 -6.62
C THR A 308 -6.90 -23.78 -7.68
N THR A 309 -7.45 -23.94 -8.89
CA THR A 309 -6.83 -24.74 -9.96
C THR A 309 -5.47 -24.19 -10.40
N ASP A 310 -4.56 -25.10 -10.75
CA ASP A 310 -3.27 -24.74 -11.34
C ASP A 310 -3.42 -23.87 -12.60
N ARG A 311 -4.46 -24.12 -13.43
CA ARG A 311 -4.78 -23.30 -14.61
C ARG A 311 -4.97 -21.84 -14.23
N TYR A 312 -5.85 -21.54 -13.27
CA TYR A 312 -6.08 -20.17 -12.81
C TYR A 312 -4.84 -19.57 -12.12
N VAL A 313 -4.19 -20.33 -11.23
CA VAL A 313 -3.01 -19.87 -10.48
C VAL A 313 -1.85 -19.53 -11.44
N GLN A 314 -1.63 -20.33 -12.48
CA GLN A 314 -0.66 -20.05 -13.54
C GLN A 314 -1.08 -18.84 -14.39
N GLN A 315 -2.33 -18.76 -14.85
CA GLN A 315 -2.83 -17.61 -15.63
C GLN A 315 -2.64 -16.29 -14.87
N LYS A 316 -2.94 -16.29 -13.56
CA LYS A 316 -2.74 -15.13 -12.67
C LYS A 316 -1.26 -14.78 -12.46
N ARG A 317 -0.38 -15.79 -12.30
CA ARG A 317 1.08 -15.58 -12.22
C ARG A 317 1.63 -14.99 -13.53
N LEU A 318 1.15 -15.44 -14.69
CA LEU A 318 1.54 -14.92 -16.00
C LEU A 318 1.05 -13.48 -16.21
N LYS A 319 -0.24 -13.18 -15.97
CA LYS A 319 -0.80 -11.82 -16.04
C LYS A 319 -0.05 -10.85 -15.09
N ALA A 320 0.38 -11.31 -13.92
CA ALA A 320 1.22 -10.53 -12.99
C ALA A 320 2.66 -10.30 -13.50
N ALA A 321 3.32 -11.34 -14.04
CA ALA A 321 4.65 -11.24 -14.61
C ALA A 321 4.69 -10.34 -15.86
N GLU A 322 3.62 -10.32 -16.65
CA GLU A 322 3.46 -9.42 -17.79
C GLU A 322 3.27 -7.96 -17.36
N ALA A 323 2.49 -7.71 -16.29
CA ALA A 323 2.39 -6.39 -15.68
C ALA A 323 3.76 -5.90 -15.14
N GLU A 324 4.54 -6.80 -14.55
CA GLU A 324 5.89 -6.50 -14.05
C GLU A 324 6.90 -6.26 -15.19
N SER A 325 6.83 -7.01 -16.30
CA SER A 325 7.71 -6.82 -17.46
C SER A 325 7.42 -5.51 -18.20
N LYS A 326 6.13 -5.16 -18.35
CA LYS A 326 5.66 -3.84 -18.84
C LYS A 326 6.13 -2.65 -17.98
N LEU A 327 6.60 -2.91 -16.75
CA LEU A 327 7.14 -1.90 -15.82
C LEU A 327 8.69 -1.79 -15.85
N LYS A 328 9.40 -2.75 -16.47
CA LYS A 328 10.86 -2.92 -16.34
C LYS A 328 11.72 -2.38 -17.49
N GLN A 329 11.14 -1.71 -18.50
CA GLN A 329 11.97 -1.13 -19.58
C GLN A 329 12.85 0.03 -19.07
N PRO A 330 14.18 0.01 -19.31
CA PRO A 330 15.11 0.87 -18.59
C PRO A 330 15.20 2.27 -19.19
N VAL A 331 14.81 3.29 -18.41
CA VAL A 331 15.02 4.70 -18.76
C VAL A 331 15.77 5.44 -17.64
N SER A 332 17.10 5.44 -17.74
CA SER A 332 18.00 6.20 -16.88
C SER A 332 18.11 7.68 -17.31
N LYS A 333 17.97 8.65 -16.39
CA LYS A 333 18.51 10.02 -16.45
C LYS A 333 18.40 10.72 -15.09
N ILE A 334 19.51 11.33 -14.70
CA ILE A 334 19.77 12.16 -13.53
C ILE A 334 18.73 13.29 -13.32
N ILE A 335 18.45 13.63 -12.05
CA ILE A 335 17.81 14.90 -11.65
C ILE A 335 18.86 15.76 -10.91
N PRO A 336 19.09 17.02 -11.31
CA PRO A 336 19.88 17.97 -10.53
C PRO A 336 19.10 18.48 -9.32
N VAL A 337 19.75 18.56 -8.17
CA VAL A 337 19.19 19.22 -6.97
C VAL A 337 19.73 20.64 -6.92
N PHE A 338 18.86 21.64 -6.87
CA PHE A 338 19.27 23.03 -6.62
C PHE A 338 19.46 23.27 -5.13
N ALA A 339 20.61 23.82 -4.76
CA ALA A 339 20.90 24.28 -3.40
C ALA A 339 20.31 25.69 -3.16
N ALA A 340 20.03 26.02 -1.90
CA ALA A 340 19.47 27.31 -1.53
C ALA A 340 20.55 28.37 -1.27
N SER A 341 20.38 29.56 -1.86
CA SER A 341 20.90 30.84 -1.34
C SER A 341 20.10 32.01 -1.92
N SER A 342 19.89 33.05 -1.11
CA SER A 342 19.65 34.45 -1.50
C SER A 342 19.00 34.71 -2.88
N SER A 343 17.67 34.77 -2.97
CA SER A 343 16.97 34.98 -4.24
C SER A 343 16.99 36.44 -4.72
N ILE A 344 17.62 36.69 -5.87
CA ILE A 344 17.50 37.96 -6.64
C ILE A 344 16.29 37.91 -7.61
N GLN A 345 15.71 36.73 -7.83
CA GLN A 345 14.62 36.52 -8.79
C GLN A 345 13.24 36.87 -8.22
N TRP A 346 12.49 37.68 -8.98
CA TRP A 346 11.14 38.15 -8.65
C TRP A 346 10.08 37.57 -9.60
N TYR A 347 8.97 37.13 -9.04
CA TYR A 347 7.84 36.52 -9.76
C TYR A 347 6.63 37.45 -9.74
N SER A 348 6.02 37.73 -10.89
CA SER A 348 4.80 38.53 -10.99
C SER A 348 3.63 37.83 -10.31
N TRP A 349 2.80 38.57 -9.56
CA TRP A 349 1.71 38.04 -8.75
C TRP A 349 0.51 39.00 -8.74
N GLY A 350 -0.69 38.44 -8.68
CA GLY A 350 -1.94 39.20 -8.69
C GLY A 350 -2.33 39.74 -10.08
N PRO A 351 -3.36 40.61 -10.16
CA PRO A 351 -3.86 41.16 -11.41
C PRO A 351 -2.83 42.02 -12.16
N PRO A 352 -2.84 42.05 -13.53
CA PRO A 352 -1.85 42.78 -14.32
C PRO A 352 -1.71 44.27 -13.99
N ASN A 353 -2.83 44.92 -13.62
CA ASN A 353 -2.89 46.33 -13.25
C ASN A 353 -2.27 46.65 -11.87
N MET A 354 -1.99 45.65 -11.03
CA MET A 354 -1.39 45.86 -9.71
C MET A 354 0.13 45.62 -9.66
N GLN A 355 0.72 45.05 -10.72
CA GLN A 355 2.16 44.80 -10.90
C GLN A 355 2.92 44.18 -9.69
N CYS A 356 2.22 43.52 -8.77
CA CYS A 356 2.82 43.03 -7.54
C CYS A 356 3.84 41.91 -7.82
N ARG A 357 4.88 41.80 -7.00
CA ARG A 357 5.94 40.80 -7.17
C ARG A 357 6.27 40.09 -5.87
N LEU A 358 6.50 38.78 -5.96
CA LEU A 358 6.96 37.92 -4.86
C LEU A 358 8.40 37.50 -5.08
N CYS A 359 9.19 37.44 -4.01
CA CYS A 359 10.49 36.74 -4.03
C CYS A 359 10.29 35.22 -4.13
N ALA A 360 11.34 34.49 -4.50
CA ALA A 360 11.25 33.06 -4.80
C ALA A 360 10.67 32.19 -3.65
N SER A 361 10.95 32.55 -2.39
CA SER A 361 10.41 31.83 -1.22
C SER A 361 8.91 32.08 -1.02
N CYS A 362 8.46 33.33 -1.16
CA CYS A 362 7.03 33.68 -1.10
C CYS A 362 6.26 33.07 -2.27
N TRP A 363 6.83 33.08 -3.49
CA TRP A 363 6.24 32.42 -4.66
C TRP A 363 6.09 30.90 -4.45
N THR A 364 7.13 30.24 -3.93
CA THR A 364 7.10 28.79 -3.66
C THR A 364 6.06 28.44 -2.60
N TYR A 365 5.98 29.22 -1.51
CA TYR A 365 4.95 29.05 -0.48
C TYR A 365 3.54 29.25 -1.07
N TRP A 366 3.34 30.33 -1.83
CA TRP A 366 2.06 30.64 -2.45
C TRP A 366 1.62 29.57 -3.47
N LYS A 367 2.53 29.03 -4.28
CA LYS A 367 2.24 27.92 -5.20
C LYS A 367 1.82 26.64 -4.47
N LYS A 368 2.39 26.33 -3.29
CA LYS A 368 2.03 25.14 -2.49
C LYS A 368 0.74 25.32 -1.67
N TYR A 369 0.58 26.47 -1.01
CA TYR A 369 -0.46 26.67 0.02
C TYR A 369 -1.61 27.60 -0.40
N GLY A 370 -1.46 28.37 -1.49
CA GLY A 370 -2.50 29.24 -2.04
C GLY A 370 -2.58 30.65 -1.47
N GLY A 371 -2.00 30.89 -0.28
CA GLY A 371 -1.87 32.19 0.39
C GLY A 371 -0.42 32.57 0.69
N LEU A 372 -0.20 33.65 1.47
CA LEU A 372 1.12 34.10 1.92
C LEU A 372 1.32 33.78 3.41
N LYS A 373 2.58 33.53 3.81
CA LYS A 373 2.94 33.04 5.17
C LYS A 373 2.70 34.06 6.30
N MET A 374 2.47 35.33 5.95
CA MET A 374 2.01 36.38 6.85
C MET A 374 0.65 36.88 6.36
N PRO A 375 -0.27 37.31 7.25
CA PRO A 375 -1.47 38.06 6.85
C PRO A 375 -1.08 39.31 6.06
N THR A 376 -1.90 39.67 5.07
CA THR A 376 -1.67 40.86 4.25
C THR A 376 -2.55 41.98 4.79
N ARG A 377 -2.00 43.18 4.99
CA ARG A 377 -2.68 44.34 5.62
C ARG A 377 -3.85 44.95 4.80
N LEU A 378 -4.35 44.21 3.82
CA LEU A 378 -5.42 44.51 2.86
C LEU A 378 -6.53 43.44 2.83
N GLU A 379 -6.46 42.40 3.68
CA GLU A 379 -7.39 41.25 3.63
C GLU A 379 -8.86 41.61 3.96
N ASN A 380 -9.12 42.77 4.57
CA ASN A 380 -10.48 43.21 4.94
C ASN A 380 -11.26 43.88 3.80
N GLU A 381 -10.62 44.31 2.70
CA GLU A 381 -11.29 45.06 1.62
C GLU A 381 -11.01 44.51 0.21
N ARG A 382 -11.68 43.42 -0.15
CA ARG A 382 -11.94 43.06 -1.55
C ARG A 382 -13.32 42.42 -1.76
N PRO A 383 -14.23 43.07 -2.51
CA PRO A 383 -15.39 42.40 -3.07
C PRO A 383 -14.99 41.22 -3.97
N GLY A 384 -15.77 40.15 -3.94
CA GLY A 384 -15.52 38.93 -4.71
C GLY A 384 -15.67 39.13 -6.24
N PRO A 385 -15.05 38.27 -7.06
CA PRO A 385 -15.09 38.41 -8.51
C PRO A 385 -16.44 37.95 -9.08
N ASN A 386 -17.28 38.89 -9.50
CA ASN A 386 -18.43 38.56 -10.35
C ASN A 386 -19.00 39.76 -11.14
N ARG A 387 -18.64 39.85 -12.43
CA ARG A 387 -19.58 40.31 -13.47
C ARG A 387 -19.16 39.74 -14.83
N ALA A 388 -20.13 39.27 -15.60
CA ALA A 388 -19.90 38.74 -16.95
C ALA A 388 -19.90 39.86 -17.99
N THR A 389 -19.13 39.68 -19.06
CA THR A 389 -19.25 40.42 -20.32
C THR A 389 -19.06 39.44 -21.49
N MET A 390 -19.90 39.52 -22.52
CA MET A 390 -19.92 38.60 -23.65
C MET A 390 -19.18 39.15 -24.88
N SER A 391 -18.16 38.42 -25.36
CA SER A 391 -17.74 38.32 -26.79
C SER A 391 -17.38 39.63 -27.56
N PRO A 392 -16.96 39.55 -28.86
CA PRO A 392 -16.53 38.41 -29.68
C PRO A 392 -15.08 38.56 -30.22
N HIS A 393 -14.75 37.79 -31.28
CA HIS A 393 -13.49 37.72 -32.05
C HIS A 393 -12.32 36.94 -31.40
N GLY A 394 -11.60 36.05 -32.10
CA GLY A 394 -11.88 35.55 -33.46
C GLY A 394 -10.84 34.54 -34.01
N LEU A 395 -11.27 33.27 -34.16
CA LEU A 395 -10.69 32.20 -34.99
C LEU A 395 -9.22 31.72 -34.74
N PRO A 396 -8.84 30.51 -35.22
CA PRO A 396 -7.65 29.79 -34.71
C PRO A 396 -6.46 29.77 -35.69
N LEU A 397 -5.28 29.36 -35.18
CA LEU A 397 -4.19 28.88 -36.04
C LEU A 397 -3.43 27.68 -35.45
N ARG A 398 -2.68 26.99 -36.32
CA ARG A 398 -2.21 25.59 -36.16
C ARG A 398 -0.73 25.46 -35.74
N HIS A 399 -0.40 24.23 -35.32
CA HIS A 399 0.91 23.56 -35.35
C HIS A 399 2.18 24.35 -35.72
N SER A 400 3.23 24.21 -34.91
CA SER A 400 4.50 23.53 -35.28
C SER A 400 5.52 23.57 -34.12
N GLY A 401 6.66 22.88 -34.25
CA GLY A 401 7.85 23.10 -33.40
C GLY A 401 8.14 22.06 -32.32
N SER A 402 8.94 21.03 -32.66
CA SER A 402 9.80 20.30 -31.71
C SER A 402 11.04 21.17 -31.36
N PRO A 403 11.91 20.87 -30.35
CA PRO A 403 12.08 19.57 -29.69
C PRO A 403 12.36 19.53 -28.16
N LYS A 404 12.18 18.32 -27.59
CA LYS A 404 12.99 17.67 -26.53
C LYS A 404 13.45 18.52 -25.30
N PHE A 405 13.04 18.12 -24.10
CA PHE A 405 13.97 17.70 -23.02
C PHE A 405 13.23 16.85 -21.98
N ALA A 406 13.88 15.80 -21.44
CA ALA A 406 13.28 14.83 -20.52
C ALA A 406 14.13 14.61 -19.27
N ALA A 407 13.50 14.75 -18.09
CA ALA A 407 14.03 14.43 -16.77
C ALA A 407 13.17 13.32 -16.13
N LYS A 408 13.75 12.48 -15.26
CA LYS A 408 13.14 11.21 -14.81
C LYS A 408 13.20 11.06 -13.30
N THR A 409 12.14 10.55 -12.69
CA THR A 409 11.98 10.42 -11.23
C THR A 409 12.88 9.33 -10.62
N ARG A 410 13.31 9.53 -9.36
CA ARG A 410 14.16 8.58 -8.61
C ARG A 410 13.33 7.38 -8.11
N GLN A 411 13.92 6.18 -8.15
CA GLN A 411 13.38 4.99 -7.50
C GLN A 411 13.72 4.99 -6.00
N ALA A 412 12.87 4.35 -5.19
CA ALA A 412 13.13 4.07 -3.78
C ALA A 412 13.68 2.64 -3.62
N PHE A 413 14.49 2.42 -2.58
CA PHE A 413 15.04 1.11 -2.24
C PHE A 413 15.27 0.97 -0.72
N TYR A 414 15.36 -0.26 -0.24
CA TYR A 414 15.75 -0.61 1.13
C TYR A 414 17.14 -1.28 1.12
N LEU A 415 17.96 -1.08 2.17
CA LEU A 415 19.32 -1.60 2.23
C LEU A 415 19.70 -2.04 3.65
N GLN A 416 19.75 -3.36 3.85
CA GLN A 416 20.26 -4.00 5.08
C GLN A 416 21.58 -4.70 4.77
N THR A 417 22.72 -4.18 5.28
CA THR A 417 24.03 -4.76 4.94
C THR A 417 24.38 -5.95 5.82
N SER A 418 24.70 -7.10 5.21
CA SER A 418 25.04 -8.36 5.90
C SER A 418 26.30 -8.27 6.77
N ALA A 419 26.48 -9.24 7.68
CA ALA A 419 27.69 -9.33 8.52
C ALA A 419 28.97 -9.42 7.68
N VAL A 420 28.97 -10.21 6.59
CA VAL A 420 30.10 -10.32 5.65
C VAL A 420 30.40 -8.97 4.98
N THR A 421 29.38 -8.23 4.54
CA THR A 421 29.57 -6.86 3.99
C THR A 421 30.04 -5.84 5.05
N ARG A 422 29.78 -6.08 6.35
CA ARG A 422 30.38 -5.30 7.45
C ARG A 422 31.85 -5.68 7.70
N ALA A 423 32.21 -6.97 7.57
CA ALA A 423 33.58 -7.47 7.71
C ALA A 423 34.49 -7.08 6.53
N ALA A 424 34.05 -7.25 5.28
CA ALA A 424 34.79 -6.86 4.09
C ALA A 424 35.18 -5.35 4.09
N ARG A 425 34.30 -4.49 4.61
CA ARG A 425 34.57 -3.05 4.82
C ARG A 425 35.69 -2.75 5.84
N ARG A 426 36.13 -3.74 6.61
CA ARG A 426 37.27 -3.67 7.55
C ARG A 426 38.51 -4.42 7.04
N LEU A 427 38.34 -5.56 6.36
CA LEU A 427 39.42 -6.38 5.80
C LEU A 427 40.06 -5.76 4.53
N CYS A 428 39.27 -5.02 3.74
CA CYS A 428 39.69 -4.39 2.49
C CYS A 428 39.75 -2.84 2.62
N GLN A 429 40.26 -2.32 3.75
CA GLN A 429 40.35 -0.87 4.00
C GLN A 429 41.29 -0.11 3.07
N ASP A 430 42.31 -0.79 2.56
CA ASP A 430 43.23 -0.39 1.49
C ASP A 430 42.53 -0.12 0.15
N LEU A 431 41.58 -1.00 -0.21
CA LEU A 431 40.77 -0.90 -1.44
C LEU A 431 39.59 0.07 -1.28
N ILE A 432 38.90 0.02 -0.14
CA ILE A 432 37.66 0.78 0.11
C ILE A 432 37.94 2.19 0.62
N ARG A 433 39.10 2.41 1.25
CA ARG A 433 39.56 3.71 1.78
C ARG A 433 38.43 4.50 2.46
N PRO A 434 37.83 4.02 3.57
CA PRO A 434 36.53 4.53 4.04
C PRO A 434 36.46 6.04 4.29
N ARG A 435 37.55 6.66 4.78
CA ARG A 435 37.67 8.12 4.99
C ARG A 435 37.69 8.95 3.70
N TYR A 436 37.96 8.32 2.56
CA TYR A 436 37.91 8.93 1.23
C TYR A 436 36.50 8.78 0.65
N LEU A 437 36.00 7.55 0.50
CA LEU A 437 34.68 7.32 -0.11
C LEU A 437 33.50 7.91 0.69
N ALA A 438 33.60 8.03 2.03
CA ALA A 438 32.60 8.74 2.82
C ALA A 438 32.46 10.24 2.47
N ARG A 439 33.44 10.83 1.77
CA ARG A 439 33.42 12.21 1.24
C ARG A 439 33.18 12.26 -0.28
N HIS A 440 33.10 11.12 -0.95
CA HIS A 440 32.89 11.01 -2.40
C HIS A 440 31.73 10.03 -2.72
N PRO A 441 30.48 10.32 -2.28
CA PRO A 441 29.35 9.38 -2.35
C PRO A 441 28.89 9.02 -3.76
N TYR A 442 29.36 9.74 -4.79
CA TYR A 442 29.07 9.48 -6.20
C TYR A 442 30.19 8.73 -6.93
N LEU A 443 31.32 8.44 -6.28
CA LEU A 443 32.41 7.67 -6.87
C LEU A 443 32.12 6.17 -6.72
N PRO A 444 32.03 5.38 -7.81
CA PRO A 444 31.67 3.97 -7.71
C PRO A 444 32.79 3.16 -7.04
N VAL A 445 32.41 2.36 -6.03
CA VAL A 445 33.32 1.41 -5.39
C VAL A 445 33.58 0.23 -6.32
N ASN A 446 34.83 -0.20 -6.49
CA ASN A 446 35.13 -1.44 -7.20
C ASN A 446 34.71 -2.67 -6.38
N SER A 447 33.40 -2.96 -6.42
CA SER A 447 32.79 -4.03 -5.65
C SER A 447 33.20 -5.44 -6.10
N ALA A 448 33.76 -5.59 -7.31
CA ALA A 448 34.30 -6.86 -7.80
C ALA A 448 35.64 -7.18 -7.10
N ALA A 449 36.60 -6.24 -7.15
CA ALA A 449 37.89 -6.39 -6.46
C ALA A 449 37.70 -6.57 -4.95
N VAL A 450 36.81 -5.77 -4.32
CA VAL A 450 36.47 -5.91 -2.90
C VAL A 450 35.88 -7.27 -2.57
N LYS A 451 35.03 -7.85 -3.43
CA LYS A 451 34.48 -9.20 -3.21
C LYS A 451 35.58 -10.27 -3.28
N ALA A 452 36.35 -10.29 -4.37
CA ALA A 452 37.43 -11.26 -4.56
C ALA A 452 38.45 -11.23 -3.41
N GLU A 453 38.95 -10.03 -3.09
CA GLU A 453 39.91 -9.83 -2.00
C GLU A 453 39.31 -10.19 -0.62
N SER A 454 38.01 -9.93 -0.40
CA SER A 454 37.36 -10.31 0.86
C SER A 454 37.23 -11.82 1.05
N VAL A 455 37.13 -12.60 -0.03
CA VAL A 455 37.13 -14.07 0.04
C VAL A 455 38.54 -14.59 0.35
N LEU A 456 39.58 -14.04 -0.29
CA LEU A 456 40.97 -14.41 -0.04
C LEU A 456 41.47 -14.01 1.36
N ARG A 457 40.97 -12.89 1.91
CA ARG A 457 41.33 -12.39 3.25
C ARG A 457 40.39 -12.84 4.39
N LEU A 458 39.44 -13.75 4.14
CA LEU A 458 38.58 -14.33 5.18
C LEU A 458 39.30 -15.53 5.83
N PRO A 459 39.76 -15.45 7.09
CA PRO A 459 40.37 -16.59 7.76
C PRO A 459 39.31 -17.63 8.13
N GLU A 460 39.65 -18.91 8.01
CA GLU A 460 38.85 -19.97 8.62
C GLU A 460 38.81 -19.83 10.15
N LYS A 461 37.68 -20.25 10.72
CA LYS A 461 37.36 -20.23 12.17
C LYS A 461 37.27 -18.82 12.78
N LEU A 462 36.03 -18.35 12.91
CA LEU A 462 35.63 -17.17 13.68
C LEU A 462 35.96 -17.30 15.19
N LYS A 463 37.20 -17.05 15.59
CA LYS A 463 37.43 -16.45 16.91
C LYS A 463 36.97 -14.99 16.84
N LYS A 464 36.10 -14.57 17.77
CA LYS A 464 35.49 -13.23 17.80
C LYS A 464 36.56 -12.15 17.60
N PRO A 465 36.55 -11.36 16.50
CA PRO A 465 37.55 -10.31 16.32
C PRO A 465 37.38 -9.26 17.42
N SER A 466 38.41 -9.08 18.24
CA SER A 466 38.38 -8.17 19.39
C SER A 466 38.29 -6.72 18.93
N LEU A 467 37.06 -6.21 18.82
CA LEU A 467 36.76 -4.83 18.50
C LEU A 467 36.97 -3.97 19.74
N LYS A 468 38.24 -3.66 20.05
CA LYS A 468 38.56 -2.54 20.95
C LYS A 468 37.79 -1.31 20.46
N PRO A 469 36.91 -0.69 21.29
CA PRO A 469 36.23 0.53 20.90
C PRO A 469 37.25 1.61 20.53
N VAL A 470 37.00 2.35 19.46
CA VAL A 470 37.79 3.55 19.18
C VAL A 470 37.33 4.61 20.17
N GLU A 471 38.09 4.75 21.25
CA GLU A 471 37.85 5.72 22.30
C GLU A 471 37.75 7.13 21.70
N ARG A 472 36.60 7.77 21.91
CA ARG A 472 36.36 9.12 21.43
C ARG A 472 36.87 10.10 22.47
N LYS A 473 37.79 10.97 22.05
CA LYS A 473 38.23 12.11 22.87
C LYS A 473 37.01 12.90 23.40
N PRO A 474 36.96 13.23 24.70
CA PRO A 474 35.83 13.93 25.29
C PRO A 474 35.71 15.35 24.74
N LEU A 475 34.48 15.89 24.71
CA LEU A 475 34.18 17.21 24.14
C LEU A 475 35.09 18.32 24.69
N GLU A 476 35.35 18.31 25.99
CA GLU A 476 36.32 19.14 26.71
C GLU A 476 37.67 19.27 25.97
N SER A 477 38.25 18.14 25.54
CA SER A 477 39.54 18.14 24.84
C SER A 477 39.47 18.63 23.39
N VAL A 478 38.27 18.66 22.81
CA VAL A 478 38.00 19.24 21.47
C VAL A 478 37.79 20.74 21.60
N VAL A 479 37.11 21.21 22.65
CA VAL A 479 36.94 22.63 22.99
C VAL A 479 38.31 23.29 23.19
N ARG A 480 39.15 22.77 24.10
CA ARG A 480 40.52 23.29 24.30
C ARG A 480 41.38 23.27 23.04
N TYR A 481 41.19 22.28 22.16
CA TYR A 481 41.90 22.22 20.89
C TYR A 481 41.46 23.34 19.92
N LEU A 482 40.17 23.67 19.87
CA LEU A 482 39.63 24.77 19.07
C LEU A 482 40.00 26.14 19.65
N GLU A 483 40.05 26.28 20.97
CA GLU A 483 40.51 27.49 21.67
C GLU A 483 42.01 27.75 21.42
N ALA A 484 42.83 26.69 21.40
CA ALA A 484 44.25 26.78 21.05
C ALA A 484 44.52 26.98 19.54
N HIS A 485 43.51 26.78 18.68
CA HIS A 485 43.60 26.98 17.23
C HIS A 485 42.46 27.89 16.74
N PRO A 486 42.40 29.15 17.22
CA PRO A 486 41.30 30.06 16.91
C PRO A 486 41.24 30.36 15.41
N ARG A 487 40.04 30.56 14.89
CA ARG A 487 39.81 30.82 13.47
C ARG A 487 40.51 32.13 13.05
N PRO A 488 41.43 32.12 12.07
CA PRO A 488 42.05 33.36 11.60
C PRO A 488 40.99 34.31 11.03
N VAL A 489 41.16 35.60 11.32
CA VAL A 489 40.25 36.67 10.88
C VAL A 489 40.26 36.73 9.35
N LYS A 490 39.08 36.78 8.74
CA LYS A 490 38.95 37.02 7.30
C LYS A 490 39.12 38.51 7.02
N GLU A 491 40.10 38.85 6.18
CA GLU A 491 40.12 40.16 5.53
C GLU A 491 38.88 40.35 4.63
N PRO A 492 38.39 41.59 4.47
CA PRO A 492 37.35 41.90 3.50
C PRO A 492 37.86 41.71 2.06
N PRO A 493 37.02 41.28 1.11
CA PRO A 493 37.45 41.02 -0.26
C PRO A 493 37.85 42.32 -0.98
N ARG A 494 39.10 42.40 -1.45
CA ARG A 494 39.54 43.47 -2.36
C ARG A 494 38.80 43.35 -3.70
N GLY A 495 38.56 44.50 -4.33
CA GLY A 495 37.78 44.62 -5.55
C GLY A 495 38.39 43.90 -6.77
N ALA A 496 37.56 43.65 -7.77
CA ALA A 496 37.98 42.97 -9.00
C ALA A 496 38.96 43.81 -9.84
N CYS A 497 39.90 43.13 -10.48
CA CYS A 497 40.71 43.67 -11.58
C CYS A 497 40.56 42.75 -12.80
N ILE A 498 40.60 43.30 -14.01
CA ILE A 498 40.34 42.61 -15.28
C ILE A 498 41.67 42.36 -15.99
N SER A 499 41.85 41.19 -16.60
CA SER A 499 42.91 40.93 -17.59
C SER A 499 42.56 39.76 -18.52
N THR A 500 43.21 39.69 -19.69
CA THR A 500 42.72 39.04 -20.91
C THR A 500 43.68 38.01 -21.51
N GLY A 501 43.15 36.91 -22.07
CA GLY A 501 43.84 35.87 -22.86
C GLY A 501 43.04 34.54 -22.82
N SER A 502 42.61 33.90 -23.92
CA SER A 502 43.35 33.20 -25.00
C SER A 502 44.17 32.00 -24.47
N LEU A 503 44.11 30.75 -25.00
CA LEU A 503 43.61 30.19 -26.29
C LEU A 503 42.76 28.89 -26.09
N THR A 504 42.52 28.11 -27.16
CA THR A 504 41.47 27.07 -27.29
C THR A 504 42.02 25.60 -27.38
N PRO A 505 41.41 24.55 -28.03
CA PRO A 505 41.18 23.27 -27.32
C PRO A 505 41.69 21.96 -28.01
N ILE A 506 41.54 20.80 -27.35
CA ILE A 506 41.73 19.47 -27.96
C ILE A 506 40.58 18.49 -27.59
N LYS A 507 40.19 17.62 -28.54
CA LYS A 507 39.22 16.50 -28.38
C LYS A 507 39.94 15.15 -28.51
N ALA A 508 39.36 14.09 -27.93
CA ALA A 508 39.61 12.68 -28.30
C ALA A 508 38.33 11.82 -28.14
N SER A 509 38.35 10.57 -28.61
CA SER A 509 37.18 9.80 -29.08
C SER A 509 36.87 8.52 -28.24
N PRO A 510 35.70 7.85 -28.42
CA PRO A 510 35.25 6.74 -27.56
C PRO A 510 35.58 5.32 -28.09
N ILE A 511 35.25 4.29 -27.30
CA ILE A 511 35.50 2.85 -27.58
C ILE A 511 34.22 1.99 -27.37
N LEU A 512 34.13 0.86 -28.07
CA LEU A 512 33.09 -0.19 -28.02
C LEU A 512 33.77 -1.53 -27.62
N ASN A 513 33.13 -2.62 -27.18
CA ASN A 513 31.72 -3.03 -27.02
C ASN A 513 31.67 -4.01 -25.78
N HIS A 514 30.76 -4.97 -25.47
CA HIS A 514 29.49 -5.52 -25.98
C HIS A 514 28.78 -6.31 -24.84
N GLY A 515 27.71 -7.09 -25.14
CA GLY A 515 27.41 -8.35 -24.41
C GLY A 515 26.12 -8.44 -23.57
N SER A 516 25.56 -9.66 -23.51
CA SER A 516 24.38 -10.13 -22.74
C SER A 516 24.36 -11.68 -22.76
N PRO A 517 23.40 -12.41 -22.15
CA PRO A 517 23.02 -12.43 -20.73
C PRO A 517 22.93 -13.87 -20.13
N THR A 518 22.92 -14.01 -18.80
CA THR A 518 22.40 -15.19 -18.03
C THR A 518 21.91 -14.68 -16.67
N ILE A 519 20.76 -15.05 -16.09
CA ILE A 519 20.09 -16.36 -15.87
C ILE A 519 20.75 -17.19 -14.76
N LEU A 520 20.42 -16.86 -13.49
CA LEU A 520 19.90 -17.78 -12.46
C LEU A 520 19.78 -17.07 -11.11
N GLY A 521 18.77 -17.43 -10.31
CA GLY A 521 18.62 -16.96 -8.94
C GLY A 521 17.69 -17.86 -8.13
N LYS A 522 18.12 -18.25 -6.93
CA LYS A 522 17.29 -18.89 -5.90
C LYS A 522 17.64 -18.35 -4.51
N ARG A 523 16.57 -18.03 -3.77
CA ARG A 523 16.28 -18.17 -2.32
C ARG A 523 17.48 -18.37 -1.36
N SER A 524 17.68 -17.62 -0.27
CA SER A 524 16.79 -17.14 0.82
C SER A 524 16.68 -18.11 2.00
N TYR A 525 17.26 -17.74 3.15
CA TYR A 525 16.85 -18.13 4.51
C TYR A 525 17.50 -17.18 5.57
N GLU A 526 16.72 -16.64 6.51
CA GLU A 526 16.79 -16.79 7.99
C GLU A 526 18.13 -16.61 8.77
N GLN A 527 18.20 -16.39 10.10
CA GLN A 527 17.29 -15.90 11.17
C GLN A 527 18.15 -15.57 12.42
N HIS A 528 17.66 -14.72 13.35
CA HIS A 528 18.10 -14.63 14.77
C HIS A 528 19.63 -14.46 15.03
N ASN A 529 20.18 -14.56 16.25
CA ASN A 529 19.93 -13.80 17.51
C ASN A 529 21.33 -13.28 17.99
N GLY A 530 21.56 -12.41 18.98
CA GLY A 530 20.81 -11.93 20.14
C GLY A 530 21.77 -11.92 21.35
N LEU A 531 21.43 -11.23 22.46
CA LEU A 531 22.03 -11.34 23.80
C LEU A 531 23.52 -10.93 23.97
N ASP A 532 24.01 -10.51 25.14
CA ASP A 532 23.41 -10.33 26.50
C ASP A 532 23.14 -8.81 26.76
N GLY A 533 23.00 -8.18 27.94
CA GLY A 533 23.12 -8.50 29.39
C GLY A 533 23.82 -7.32 30.12
N GLU A 534 23.54 -6.86 31.36
CA GLU A 534 22.57 -7.13 32.47
C GLU A 534 22.46 -5.80 33.30
N GLY A 535 21.66 -5.56 34.36
CA GLY A 535 20.59 -6.31 35.07
C GLY A 535 20.49 -5.89 36.56
N THR A 536 19.30 -5.53 37.09
CA THR A 536 19.03 -5.35 38.56
C THR A 536 17.52 -5.28 38.88
N ASN A 537 17.12 -5.60 40.12
CA ASN A 537 15.71 -5.85 40.51
C ASN A 537 14.87 -4.59 40.79
N SER A 538 13.58 -4.66 40.43
CA SER A 538 12.48 -4.29 41.34
C SER A 538 11.17 -4.97 40.93
N SER A 539 10.36 -5.39 41.89
CA SER A 539 9.18 -6.25 41.67
C SER A 539 7.87 -5.47 41.83
N ARG A 540 6.97 -5.56 40.85
CA ARG A 540 5.54 -5.29 41.05
C ARG A 540 4.65 -6.12 40.12
N LEU A 541 3.62 -6.73 40.71
CA LEU A 541 2.60 -7.53 40.03
C LEU A 541 1.54 -6.60 39.41
N TYR A 542 0.88 -7.03 38.32
CA TYR A 542 -0.59 -7.18 38.25
C TYR A 542 -1.05 -7.91 36.95
N PHE A 543 -2.35 -8.23 36.88
CA PHE A 543 -2.96 -9.33 36.12
C PHE A 543 -3.40 -9.03 34.67
N LYS A 544 -3.48 -10.12 33.88
CA LYS A 544 -4.33 -10.37 32.69
C LYS A 544 -4.18 -9.44 31.46
N GLY A 545 -4.40 -9.92 30.23
CA GLY A 545 -4.76 -11.29 29.81
C GLY A 545 -4.51 -11.51 28.31
N HIS A 546 -4.36 -12.77 27.89
CA HIS A 546 -4.13 -13.13 26.49
C HIS A 546 -5.44 -13.32 25.72
N ARG A 547 -5.46 -12.90 24.46
CA ARG A 547 -6.42 -13.36 23.45
C ARG A 547 -5.65 -14.03 22.33
N ALA A 548 -5.58 -15.35 22.35
CA ALA A 548 -4.90 -16.12 21.31
C ALA A 548 -5.74 -16.14 20.02
N SER A 549 -5.07 -16.09 18.89
CA SER A 549 -5.66 -16.32 17.57
C SER A 549 -4.74 -17.27 16.82
N VAL A 550 -5.16 -18.53 16.72
CA VAL A 550 -4.39 -19.62 16.11
C VAL A 550 -5.06 -19.98 14.79
N TRP A 551 -4.27 -19.99 13.72
CA TRP A 551 -4.59 -20.67 12.47
C TRP A 551 -3.55 -21.80 12.29
N PRO A 552 -3.96 -23.02 11.94
CA PRO A 552 -3.06 -24.17 11.93
C PRO A 552 -2.07 -24.13 10.76
N GLU A 553 -0.88 -24.68 11.00
CA GLU A 553 0.25 -24.72 10.07
C GLU A 553 0.32 -26.10 9.40
N VAL A 554 0.19 -26.15 8.07
CA VAL A 554 0.20 -27.42 7.33
C VAL A 554 1.64 -27.87 7.07
N MET A 555 2.09 -28.87 7.82
CA MET A 555 3.38 -29.52 7.61
C MET A 555 3.37 -30.34 6.32
N SER A 556 4.40 -30.16 5.47
CA SER A 556 4.66 -31.00 4.30
C SER A 556 5.88 -31.86 4.56
N SER A 557 5.71 -33.18 4.67
CA SER A 557 6.82 -34.12 4.82
C SER A 557 7.56 -34.35 3.50
N ASP A 558 8.89 -34.34 3.53
CA ASP A 558 9.72 -34.82 2.42
C ASP A 558 9.66 -36.35 2.33
N MET A 559 9.60 -36.89 1.11
CA MET A 559 9.98 -38.28 0.84
C MET A 559 10.76 -38.37 -0.47
N ALA A 560 11.91 -39.04 -0.43
CA ALA A 560 12.89 -39.01 -1.51
C ALA A 560 12.62 -40.07 -2.59
N ILE A 561 12.84 -39.71 -3.86
CA ILE A 561 13.06 -40.67 -4.96
C ILE A 561 14.30 -40.26 -5.76
N THR A 562 15.33 -41.08 -5.67
CA THR A 562 16.55 -41.03 -6.51
C THR A 562 16.20 -41.39 -7.95
N LYS A 563 16.92 -40.82 -8.93
CA LYS A 563 16.93 -41.32 -10.31
C LYS A 563 18.35 -41.51 -10.83
N CYS A 564 18.51 -42.58 -11.62
CA CYS A 564 19.57 -42.72 -12.60
C CYS A 564 19.24 -41.89 -13.86
#